data_AF-A0A8J4VBR5-F1
#
_entry.id   AF-A0A8J4VBR5-F1
#
_cell.length_a   1.000
_cell.length_b   1.000
_cell.length_c   1.000
_cell.angle_alpha   90.00
_cell.angle_beta   90.00
_cell.angle_gamma   90.00
#
_symmetry.space_group_name_H-M   'P 1'
#
loop_
_entity.id
_entity.type
_entity.pdbx_description
1 polymer ?
#
loop_
_entity_poly.entity_id
_entity_poly.type
_entity_poly.pdbx_seq_one_letter_code
_entity_poly.pdbx_strand_id
1 'polypeptide(L)'
;MTNNNNKLYISLVIAILLFCLSSTSFASDCTFTFGDRVYDLSPLSLDENESYKYHYTPLKLNFLFNICNITKKCNSGLFTKDQSQSCTTFPLKLQSGNIHRQESKESFNGISLSYKGYDFVCQRKNTLKFTCDPSRHFEITNFDWEPCTYTVHIKSRYACPTTNSTSSSSSNNNSSSDSSNSSGNSSSNSASSSSSSSDSPIRYNCTFAGKNNTFFDLSPLIPMNNSYYSEVFGNGTGSIYYSICGEANICKELVQMTGNATAYQSCQVYADKYAYQTGIPTMVSSNPLWNNQGLVVEYESNIFYSGCKRRNQLVFTCDPYVTYQVTSHSTPSSCVYSIHISSKFACPHVPSPSPSPSPSPSPSPSPSPSPSPSPSPSPNNNTCLFKGTGYSVDLSSLQLPIGSYYNASFDVSSPYYEDRFSVFFSVCPNNSINICKELVQMTGNATAYQSCQVYAGKYAYQTGVPSLTSSSMDANGISLTYTSTIYYSGCTRSNTINLKCDPNTHFRIDSTYSNSPCSYTINVASNHACPMKIN
;
A
#
# COMPACT_ATOMS: atom_id res chain seq x y z
N MET A 1 -17.69 -55.63 -21.44
CA MET A 1 -17.71 -54.16 -21.65
C MET A 1 -17.63 -53.44 -20.30
N THR A 2 -16.57 -53.66 -19.51
CA THR A 2 -16.46 -53.13 -18.13
C THR A 2 -14.99 -52.87 -17.75
N ASN A 3 -14.19 -52.29 -18.66
CA ASN A 3 -12.79 -51.95 -18.32
C ASN A 3 -12.28 -50.61 -18.88
N ASN A 4 -13.12 -49.85 -19.61
CA ASN A 4 -12.71 -48.54 -20.15
C ASN A 4 -13.18 -47.33 -19.31
N ASN A 5 -14.16 -47.50 -18.41
CA ASN A 5 -14.70 -46.36 -17.65
C ASN A 5 -13.81 -45.96 -16.46
N ASN A 6 -13.01 -46.87 -15.89
CA ASN A 6 -12.12 -46.54 -14.77
C ASN A 6 -10.85 -45.78 -15.20
N LYS A 7 -10.35 -45.98 -16.43
CA LYS A 7 -9.18 -45.23 -16.94
C LYS A 7 -9.51 -43.76 -17.25
N LEU A 8 -10.74 -43.49 -17.69
CA LEU A 8 -11.20 -42.13 -17.96
C LEU A 8 -11.38 -41.34 -16.65
N TYR A 9 -11.92 -41.99 -15.62
CA TYR A 9 -12.15 -41.35 -14.32
C TYR A 9 -10.83 -41.02 -13.59
N ILE A 10 -9.84 -41.92 -13.63
CA ILE A 10 -8.53 -41.69 -13.01
C ILE A 10 -7.75 -40.60 -13.76
N SER A 11 -7.84 -40.54 -15.09
CA SER A 11 -7.18 -39.47 -15.87
C SER A 11 -7.83 -38.09 -15.64
N LEU A 12 -9.16 -38.04 -15.47
CA LEU A 12 -9.87 -36.79 -15.17
C LEU A 12 -9.56 -36.28 -13.75
N VAL A 13 -9.47 -37.19 -12.76
CA VAL A 13 -9.12 -36.84 -11.38
C VAL A 13 -7.65 -36.39 -11.26
N ILE A 14 -6.72 -37.02 -12.00
CA ILE A 14 -5.32 -36.59 -12.06
C ILE A 14 -5.17 -35.23 -12.77
N ALA A 15 -5.94 -34.98 -13.84
CA ALA A 15 -5.96 -33.68 -14.51
C ALA A 15 -6.52 -32.56 -13.63
N ILE A 16 -7.56 -32.84 -12.82
CA ILE A 16 -8.14 -31.89 -11.86
C ILE A 16 -7.19 -31.66 -10.67
N LEU A 17 -6.47 -32.67 -10.20
CA LEU A 17 -5.43 -32.54 -9.16
C LEU A 17 -4.18 -31.78 -9.66
N LEU A 18 -3.80 -31.95 -10.94
CA LEU A 18 -2.71 -31.17 -11.56
C LEU A 18 -3.11 -29.72 -11.87
N PHE A 19 -4.38 -29.44 -12.16
CA PHE A 19 -4.89 -28.06 -12.33
C PHE A 19 -4.99 -27.31 -10.99
N CYS A 20 -5.19 -28.00 -9.86
CA CYS A 20 -5.23 -27.38 -8.53
C CYS A 20 -3.85 -27.09 -7.92
N LEU A 21 -2.74 -27.58 -8.50
CA LEU A 21 -1.38 -27.40 -7.98
C LEU A 21 -0.57 -26.30 -8.69
N SER A 22 -1.18 -25.50 -9.56
CA SER A 22 -0.52 -24.40 -10.27
C SER A 22 -1.12 -23.02 -9.98
N SER A 23 -1.41 -22.74 -8.71
CA SER A 23 -1.48 -21.36 -8.21
C SER A 23 -0.11 -20.93 -7.70
N THR A 24 0.89 -20.92 -8.59
CA THR A 24 2.16 -20.26 -8.31
C THR A 24 1.89 -18.75 -8.23
N SER A 25 2.00 -18.18 -7.04
CA SER A 25 2.02 -16.74 -6.82
C SER A 25 3.20 -16.14 -7.58
N PHE A 26 2.92 -15.58 -8.75
CA PHE A 26 3.89 -14.77 -9.47
C PHE A 26 4.13 -13.49 -8.66
N ALA A 27 5.19 -13.45 -7.85
CA ALA A 27 5.76 -12.19 -7.40
C ALA A 27 6.31 -11.49 -8.64
N SER A 28 5.75 -10.32 -8.98
CA SER A 28 6.32 -9.51 -10.07
C SER A 28 7.69 -9.01 -9.62
N ASP A 29 8.68 -9.15 -10.50
CA ASP A 29 10.02 -8.61 -10.28
C ASP A 29 9.91 -7.12 -9.92
N CYS A 30 10.43 -6.75 -8.74
CA CYS A 30 10.30 -5.40 -8.17
C CYS A 30 11.58 -4.57 -8.35
N THR A 31 12.46 -5.03 -9.24
CA THR A 31 13.68 -4.34 -9.64
C THR A 31 13.47 -3.67 -10.99
N PHE A 32 13.81 -2.39 -11.09
CA PHE A 32 13.62 -1.58 -12.30
C PHE A 32 14.93 -0.96 -12.74
N THR A 33 15.28 -1.13 -14.01
CA THR A 33 16.52 -0.59 -14.58
C THR A 33 16.21 0.45 -15.65
N PHE A 34 16.83 1.63 -15.55
CA PHE A 34 16.74 2.71 -16.53
C PHE A 34 18.16 3.19 -16.86
N GLY A 35 18.70 2.76 -18.00
CA GLY A 35 20.12 2.95 -18.30
C GLY A 35 21.01 2.24 -17.27
N ASP A 36 21.95 2.96 -16.67
CA ASP A 36 22.86 2.42 -15.65
C ASP A 36 22.28 2.45 -14.22
N ARG A 37 21.06 2.97 -14.06
CA ARG A 37 20.40 3.16 -12.77
C ARG A 37 19.46 2.00 -12.46
N VAL A 38 19.62 1.43 -11.27
CA VAL A 38 18.78 0.34 -10.76
C VAL A 38 18.00 0.81 -9.53
N TYR A 39 16.70 0.57 -9.53
CA TYR A 39 15.78 0.82 -8.43
C TYR A 39 15.24 -0.52 -7.95
N ASP A 40 15.64 -0.95 -6.75
CA ASP A 40 15.11 -2.16 -6.11
C ASP A 40 14.06 -1.78 -5.07
N LEU A 41 12.79 -1.96 -5.42
CA LEU A 41 11.66 -1.68 -4.53
C LEU A 41 11.18 -2.93 -3.80
N SER A 42 11.84 -4.08 -3.96
CA SER A 42 11.47 -5.36 -3.31
C SER A 42 11.30 -5.25 -1.79
N PRO A 43 12.14 -4.47 -1.06
CA PRO A 43 11.96 -4.28 0.38
C PRO A 43 10.65 -3.56 0.79
N LEU A 44 9.96 -2.95 -0.18
CA LEU A 44 8.65 -2.31 0.03
C LEU A 44 7.48 -3.22 -0.38
N SER A 45 7.75 -4.41 -0.92
CA SER A 45 6.71 -5.38 -1.23
C SER A 45 6.27 -6.09 0.05
N LEU A 46 4.98 -6.00 0.38
CA LEU A 46 4.39 -6.69 1.53
C LEU A 46 3.87 -8.09 1.13
N ASP A 47 3.61 -8.93 2.13
CA ASP A 47 2.91 -10.19 1.94
C ASP A 47 1.53 -9.97 1.29
N GLU A 48 1.04 -10.96 0.54
CA GLU A 48 -0.26 -10.87 -0.11
C GLU A 48 -1.43 -10.68 0.87
N ASN A 49 -1.30 -11.07 2.14
CA ASN A 49 -2.34 -10.83 3.15
C ASN A 49 -2.25 -9.43 3.78
N GLU A 50 -1.21 -8.68 3.47
CA GLU A 50 -0.96 -7.33 3.94
C GLU A 50 -1.26 -6.28 2.85
N SER A 51 -1.25 -5.01 3.26
CA SER A 51 -1.46 -3.87 2.37
C SER A 51 -1.05 -2.60 3.09
N TYR A 52 -0.41 -1.68 2.38
CA TYR A 52 -0.41 -0.28 2.77
C TYR A 52 -1.84 0.26 2.75
N LYS A 53 -2.15 1.13 3.72
CA LYS A 53 -3.45 1.76 3.85
C LYS A 53 -3.26 3.27 3.94
N TYR A 54 -3.97 4.00 3.10
CA TYR A 54 -4.09 5.45 3.19
C TYR A 54 -5.56 5.83 3.39
N HIS A 55 -5.82 6.75 4.34
CA HIS A 55 -7.16 7.26 4.60
C HIS A 55 -7.27 8.68 4.03
N TYR A 56 -8.00 8.81 2.92
CA TYR A 56 -8.24 10.10 2.28
C TYR A 56 -9.48 10.76 2.87
N THR A 57 -9.25 11.65 3.83
CA THR A 57 -10.28 12.33 4.64
C THR A 57 -11.35 13.06 3.82
N PRO A 58 -11.03 13.82 2.73
CA PRO A 58 -12.03 14.59 1.99
C PRO A 58 -13.18 13.74 1.43
N LEU A 59 -12.93 12.46 1.12
CA LEU A 59 -13.94 11.52 0.62
C LEU A 59 -14.19 10.34 1.57
N LYS A 60 -13.63 10.38 2.79
CA LYS A 60 -13.58 9.26 3.76
C LYS A 60 -13.15 7.93 3.10
N LEU A 61 -12.30 8.02 2.07
CA LEU A 61 -11.95 6.90 1.20
C LEU A 61 -10.75 6.17 1.77
N ASN A 62 -10.88 4.86 1.95
CA ASN A 62 -9.75 3.99 2.30
C ASN A 62 -9.14 3.45 1.01
N PHE A 63 -7.86 3.74 0.80
CA PHE A 63 -7.07 3.22 -0.31
C PHE A 63 -6.11 2.16 0.20
N LEU A 64 -6.25 0.94 -0.28
CA LEU A 64 -5.34 -0.17 0.02
C LEU A 64 -4.49 -0.47 -1.21
N PHE A 65 -3.20 -0.69 -1.00
CA PHE A 65 -2.29 -1.08 -2.09
C PHE A 65 -1.11 -1.88 -1.56
N ASN A 66 -0.45 -2.61 -2.45
CA ASN A 66 0.84 -3.24 -2.20
C ASN A 66 1.85 -2.75 -3.26
N ILE A 67 3.14 -3.01 -3.12
CA ILE A 67 4.16 -2.57 -4.09
C ILE A 67 4.74 -3.80 -4.74
N CYS A 68 4.65 -3.92 -6.07
CA CYS A 68 5.09 -5.11 -6.83
C CYS A 68 4.55 -6.45 -6.33
N ASN A 69 3.42 -6.43 -5.64
CA ASN A 69 2.73 -7.64 -5.23
C ASN A 69 1.22 -7.39 -5.18
N ILE A 70 0.46 -8.46 -5.04
CA ILE A 70 -0.98 -8.43 -4.87
C ILE A 70 -1.33 -8.16 -3.40
N THR A 71 -2.58 -7.81 -3.14
CA THR A 71 -3.13 -7.82 -1.79
C THR A 71 -4.50 -8.50 -1.76
N LYS A 72 -4.58 -9.63 -1.06
CA LYS A 72 -5.80 -10.39 -0.79
C LYS A 72 -6.81 -9.59 0.02
N LYS A 73 -6.38 -8.56 0.77
CA LYS A 73 -7.30 -7.58 1.36
C LYS A 73 -8.12 -6.85 0.32
N CYS A 74 -7.70 -6.85 -0.94
CA CYS A 74 -8.48 -6.39 -2.07
C CYS A 74 -9.32 -7.47 -2.74
N ASN A 75 -9.17 -8.77 -2.47
CA ASN A 75 -9.83 -9.83 -3.27
C ASN A 75 -11.27 -10.19 -2.85
N SER A 76 -11.82 -9.59 -1.78
CA SER A 76 -13.18 -9.89 -1.28
C SER A 76 -14.22 -8.79 -1.53
N GLY A 77 -14.32 -8.25 -2.76
CA GLY A 77 -15.30 -7.24 -3.16
C GLY A 77 -16.02 -7.55 -4.48
N LEU A 78 -17.16 -6.90 -4.72
CA LEU A 78 -18.04 -7.14 -5.88
C LEU A 78 -17.34 -7.03 -7.25
N PHE A 79 -16.20 -6.32 -7.34
CA PHE A 79 -15.46 -6.03 -8.58
C PHE A 79 -13.97 -6.36 -8.48
N THR A 80 -13.58 -7.22 -7.55
CA THR A 80 -12.16 -7.50 -7.31
C THR A 80 -11.81 -8.85 -7.90
N LYS A 81 -11.08 -8.82 -9.01
CA LYS A 81 -10.48 -10.03 -9.59
C LYS A 81 -9.27 -10.46 -8.78
N ASP A 82 -8.92 -11.74 -8.89
CA ASP A 82 -7.60 -12.23 -8.47
C ASP A 82 -6.51 -11.29 -9.00
N GLN A 83 -5.42 -11.16 -8.24
CA GLN A 83 -4.26 -10.35 -8.61
C GLN A 83 -4.42 -8.82 -8.49
N SER A 84 -5.32 -8.38 -7.60
CA SER A 84 -5.45 -6.96 -7.23
C SER A 84 -4.20 -6.45 -6.52
N GLN A 85 -3.50 -5.48 -7.11
CA GLN A 85 -2.40 -4.77 -6.47
C GLN A 85 -2.91 -3.63 -5.58
N SER A 86 -4.04 -3.02 -5.94
CA SER A 86 -4.67 -1.99 -5.11
C SER A 86 -6.18 -1.95 -5.27
N CYS A 87 -6.86 -1.43 -4.26
CA CYS A 87 -8.30 -1.19 -4.27
C CYS A 87 -8.69 -0.01 -3.37
N THR A 88 -9.81 0.64 -3.70
CA THR A 88 -10.56 1.45 -2.72
C THR A 88 -11.42 0.51 -1.89
N THR A 89 -11.69 0.78 -0.61
CA THR A 89 -12.57 -0.07 0.23
C THR A 89 -13.78 0.64 0.83
N PHE A 90 -13.85 1.98 0.72
CA PHE A 90 -15.03 2.75 1.10
C PHE A 90 -15.33 3.82 0.05
N PRO A 91 -16.61 4.00 -0.34
CA PRO A 91 -17.77 3.20 0.06
C PRO A 91 -17.95 1.89 -0.71
N LEU A 92 -17.10 1.64 -1.70
CA LEU A 92 -17.08 0.37 -2.43
C LEU A 92 -15.69 -0.18 -2.56
N LYS A 93 -15.64 -1.51 -2.56
CA LYS A 93 -14.43 -2.27 -2.77
C LYS A 93 -14.18 -2.48 -4.25
N LEU A 94 -13.28 -1.69 -4.83
CA LEU A 94 -13.08 -1.63 -6.29
C LEU A 94 -11.59 -1.71 -6.61
N GLN A 95 -11.21 -2.61 -7.51
CA GLN A 95 -9.82 -2.77 -7.93
C GLN A 95 -9.34 -1.51 -8.65
N SER A 96 -8.34 -0.83 -8.09
CA SER A 96 -7.73 0.38 -8.67
C SER A 96 -6.42 0.09 -9.43
N GLY A 97 -5.83 -1.09 -9.21
CA GLY A 97 -4.58 -1.52 -9.83
C GLY A 97 -4.51 -3.04 -9.91
N ASN A 98 -4.02 -3.55 -11.04
CA ASN A 98 -3.76 -4.97 -11.25
C ASN A 98 -2.26 -5.19 -11.43
N ILE A 99 -1.71 -6.22 -10.80
CA ILE A 99 -0.27 -6.48 -10.79
C ILE A 99 0.31 -6.76 -12.19
N HIS A 100 -0.48 -7.36 -13.09
CA HIS A 100 -0.03 -7.71 -14.45
C HIS A 100 -0.13 -6.55 -15.44
N ARG A 101 -0.67 -5.42 -15.02
CA ARG A 101 -0.83 -4.21 -15.84
C ARG A 101 0.00 -3.06 -15.27
N GLN A 102 1.25 -3.39 -14.94
CA GLN A 102 2.23 -2.46 -14.39
C GLN A 102 3.04 -1.82 -15.53
N GLU A 103 3.21 -0.50 -15.46
CA GLU A 103 4.11 0.29 -16.28
C GLU A 103 5.03 1.07 -15.32
N SER A 104 6.34 1.10 -15.59
CA SER A 104 7.30 1.85 -14.79
C SER A 104 7.92 2.99 -15.61
N LYS A 105 8.24 4.10 -14.95
CA LYS A 105 8.90 5.25 -15.57
C LYS A 105 9.88 5.91 -14.60
N GLU A 106 11.09 6.22 -15.07
CA GLU A 106 12.03 7.05 -14.31
C GLU A 106 11.48 8.48 -14.14
N SER A 107 11.64 9.02 -12.94
CA SER A 107 11.28 10.41 -12.60
C SER A 107 12.54 11.17 -12.19
N PHE A 108 12.52 12.50 -12.29
CA PHE A 108 13.70 13.36 -12.06
C PHE A 108 14.47 13.07 -10.76
N ASN A 109 13.78 12.59 -9.71
CA ASN A 109 14.39 12.17 -8.45
C ASN A 109 13.77 10.86 -7.90
N GLY A 110 13.57 9.85 -8.75
CA GLY A 110 13.04 8.56 -8.30
C GLY A 110 12.39 7.75 -9.41
N ILE A 111 11.35 7.00 -9.08
CA ILE A 111 10.65 6.09 -10.00
C ILE A 111 9.14 6.19 -9.81
N SER A 112 8.38 6.04 -10.89
CA SER A 112 6.92 5.93 -10.83
C SER A 112 6.47 4.57 -11.35
N LEU A 113 5.57 3.92 -10.60
CA LEU A 113 4.89 2.68 -10.99
C LEU A 113 3.41 2.98 -11.22
N SER A 114 2.91 2.67 -12.40
CA SER A 114 1.52 2.82 -12.81
C SER A 114 0.87 1.45 -12.96
N TYR A 115 -0.24 1.21 -12.28
CA TYR A 115 -1.02 -0.01 -12.36
C TYR A 115 -2.39 0.29 -12.93
N LYS A 116 -2.85 -0.48 -13.91
CA LYS A 116 -4.19 -0.34 -14.48
C LYS A 116 -5.13 -1.40 -13.91
N GLY A 117 -6.18 -0.98 -13.22
CA GLY A 117 -7.23 -1.85 -12.70
C GLY A 117 -8.14 -2.40 -13.82
N TYR A 118 -8.93 -3.40 -13.47
CA TYR A 118 -10.08 -3.83 -14.28
C TYR A 118 -11.32 -3.10 -13.79
N ASP A 119 -11.79 -2.14 -14.57
CA ASP A 119 -13.10 -1.54 -14.37
C ASP A 119 -13.74 -1.30 -15.75
N PHE A 120 -15.03 -1.66 -15.89
CA PHE A 120 -15.82 -1.56 -17.13
C PHE A 120 -16.30 -0.13 -17.41
N VAL A 121 -16.04 0.73 -16.45
CA VAL A 121 -16.61 2.04 -16.27
C VAL A 121 -15.63 3.13 -16.74
N CYS A 122 -14.40 3.04 -16.27
CA CYS A 122 -13.28 3.87 -16.64
C CYS A 122 -12.02 3.05 -16.37
N GLN A 123 -10.96 3.19 -17.17
CA GLN A 123 -9.75 2.41 -16.94
C GLN A 123 -9.01 2.95 -15.71
N ARG A 124 -9.35 2.43 -14.52
CA ARG A 124 -8.75 2.88 -13.27
C ARG A 124 -7.25 2.75 -13.31
N LYS A 125 -6.58 3.81 -12.85
CA LYS A 125 -5.14 3.88 -12.80
C LYS A 125 -4.69 4.25 -11.40
N ASN A 126 -3.86 3.40 -10.80
CA ASN A 126 -3.09 3.75 -9.62
C ASN A 126 -1.68 4.13 -10.07
N THR A 127 -1.16 5.26 -9.63
CA THR A 127 0.23 5.67 -9.83
C THR A 127 0.91 5.84 -8.48
N LEU A 128 1.91 5.02 -8.20
CA LEU A 128 2.83 5.20 -7.07
C LEU A 128 4.00 6.04 -7.56
N LYS A 129 4.19 7.24 -7.01
CA LYS A 129 5.32 8.13 -7.32
C LYS A 129 6.31 8.09 -6.17
N PHE A 130 7.44 7.44 -6.41
CA PHE A 130 8.51 7.35 -5.44
C PHE A 130 9.53 8.47 -5.66
N THR A 131 9.88 9.15 -4.58
CA THR A 131 10.96 10.14 -4.54
C THR A 131 12.10 9.58 -3.67
N CYS A 132 13.32 9.63 -4.18
CA CYS A 132 14.52 9.26 -3.44
C CYS A 132 14.65 10.13 -2.19
N ASP A 133 14.64 9.47 -1.04
CA ASP A 133 14.97 10.07 0.25
C ASP A 133 15.82 9.06 1.05
N PRO A 134 17.15 9.21 1.08
CA PRO A 134 18.03 8.30 1.80
C PRO A 134 17.68 8.20 3.29
N SER A 135 17.03 9.22 3.86
CA SER A 135 16.66 9.32 5.28
C SER A 135 15.35 8.60 5.63
N ARG A 136 14.57 8.12 4.66
CA ARG A 136 13.25 7.51 4.89
C ARG A 136 13.20 6.06 4.43
N HIS A 137 12.63 5.18 5.26
CA HIS A 137 12.37 3.80 4.82
C HIS A 137 11.17 3.78 3.88
N PHE A 138 10.03 4.30 4.36
CA PHE A 138 8.80 4.45 3.61
C PHE A 138 7.95 5.54 4.29
N GLU A 139 7.44 6.49 3.52
CA GLU A 139 6.53 7.52 4.00
C GLU A 139 5.60 7.96 2.87
N ILE A 140 4.30 7.95 3.11
CA ILE A 140 3.31 8.51 2.18
C ILE A 140 3.21 10.01 2.50
N THR A 141 3.66 10.86 1.57
CA THR A 141 3.67 12.32 1.77
C THR A 141 2.43 13.00 1.27
N ASN A 142 1.80 12.46 0.22
CA ASN A 142 0.60 13.02 -0.37
C ASN A 142 -0.22 11.95 -1.11
N PHE A 143 -1.49 12.22 -1.32
CA PHE A 143 -2.41 11.41 -2.09
C PHE A 143 -3.29 12.31 -2.94
N ASP A 144 -3.13 12.22 -4.26
CA ASP A 144 -3.99 12.94 -5.20
C ASP A 144 -5.09 12.00 -5.69
N TRP A 145 -6.31 12.53 -5.70
CA TRP A 145 -7.48 11.84 -6.19
C TRP A 145 -8.08 12.59 -7.37
N GLU A 146 -8.23 11.88 -8.48
CA GLU A 146 -9.03 12.28 -9.63
C GLU A 146 -10.02 11.14 -9.95
N PRO A 147 -11.12 11.43 -10.66
CA PRO A 147 -12.01 10.37 -11.13
C PRO A 147 -11.21 9.26 -11.83
N CYS A 148 -11.26 8.06 -11.24
CA CYS A 148 -10.58 6.84 -11.71
C CYS A 148 -9.04 6.85 -11.68
N THR A 149 -8.40 7.93 -11.24
CA THR A 149 -6.95 8.02 -11.14
C THR A 149 -6.53 8.33 -9.71
N TYR A 150 -5.64 7.50 -9.17
CA TYR A 150 -5.15 7.61 -7.80
C TYR A 150 -3.64 7.79 -7.87
N THR A 151 -3.11 8.86 -7.29
CA THR A 151 -1.65 9.06 -7.23
C THR A 151 -1.18 9.10 -5.79
N VAL A 152 -0.33 8.14 -5.41
CA VAL A 152 0.28 8.08 -4.09
C VAL A 152 1.71 8.59 -4.19
N HIS A 153 2.06 9.63 -3.43
CA HIS A 153 3.42 10.14 -3.36
C HIS A 153 4.14 9.52 -2.17
N ILE A 154 5.28 8.89 -2.42
CA ILE A 154 6.02 8.09 -1.46
C ILE A 154 7.45 8.58 -1.43
N LYS A 155 7.99 8.86 -0.24
CA LYS A 155 9.43 9.04 -0.02
C LYS A 155 10.03 7.75 0.50
N SER A 156 11.13 7.31 -0.13
CA SER A 156 11.83 6.09 0.28
C SER A 156 13.28 6.09 -0.18
N ARG A 157 14.16 5.49 0.63
CA ARG A 157 15.56 5.24 0.27
C ARG A 157 15.70 4.23 -0.88
N TYR A 158 14.73 3.33 -1.04
CA TYR A 158 14.73 2.34 -2.13
C TYR A 158 14.39 2.96 -3.49
N ALA A 159 13.90 4.20 -3.48
CA ALA A 159 13.73 4.99 -4.69
C ALA A 159 15.01 5.74 -5.10
N CYS A 160 16.11 5.58 -4.35
CA CYS A 160 17.42 6.11 -4.72
C CYS A 160 18.14 5.12 -5.63
N PRO A 161 18.49 5.51 -6.88
CA PRO A 161 19.09 4.59 -7.82
C PRO A 161 20.51 4.22 -7.41
N THR A 162 20.88 2.95 -7.61
CA THR A 162 22.27 2.51 -7.60
C THR A 162 22.82 2.53 -9.03
N THR A 163 24.10 2.87 -9.20
CA THR A 163 24.76 2.85 -10.51
C THR A 163 25.52 1.54 -10.70
N ASN A 164 25.31 0.86 -11.83
CA ASN A 164 26.17 -0.26 -12.26
C ASN A 164 27.56 0.26 -12.66
N SER A 165 28.44 0.48 -11.68
CA SER A 165 29.84 0.80 -11.95
C SER A 165 30.73 -0.39 -11.62
N THR A 166 31.13 -1.12 -12.66
CA THR A 166 32.35 -1.91 -12.69
C THR A 166 33.53 -0.97 -12.51
N SER A 167 33.95 -0.73 -11.28
CA SER A 167 35.25 -0.14 -10.99
C SER A 167 36.24 -1.25 -10.64
N SER A 168 36.89 -1.75 -11.69
CA SER A 168 38.21 -2.35 -11.58
C SER A 168 39.18 -1.28 -11.09
N SER A 169 39.42 -1.20 -9.78
CA SER A 169 40.58 -0.50 -9.24
C SER A 169 41.68 -1.50 -8.94
N SER A 170 42.37 -1.88 -10.02
CA SER A 170 43.77 -2.26 -9.96
C SER A 170 44.58 -1.03 -9.55
N SER A 171 45.14 -1.05 -8.34
CA SER A 171 46.16 -0.10 -7.90
C SER A 171 47.31 -0.88 -7.27
N ASN A 172 48.20 -1.37 -8.13
CA ASN A 172 49.61 -1.51 -7.75
C ASN A 172 50.17 -0.09 -7.56
N ASN A 173 50.70 0.21 -6.38
CA ASN A 173 51.99 0.87 -6.30
C ASN A 173 52.66 0.63 -4.93
N ASN A 174 53.92 0.23 -5.07
CA ASN A 174 54.93 -0.03 -4.05
C ASN A 174 55.37 1.23 -3.29
N SER A 175 56.14 0.98 -2.23
CA SER A 175 56.93 1.89 -1.37
C SER A 175 56.14 2.60 -0.26
N SER A 176 56.56 2.60 1.00
CA SER A 176 57.82 2.21 1.63
C SER A 176 57.59 1.96 3.12
N SER A 177 58.33 1.01 3.66
CA SER A 177 58.59 0.78 5.07
C SER A 177 59.08 2.05 5.77
N ASP A 178 58.50 2.38 6.92
CA ASP A 178 59.29 2.74 8.09
C ASP A 178 58.52 2.49 9.38
N SER A 179 59.25 1.86 10.30
CA SER A 179 58.83 1.38 11.60
C SER A 179 59.27 2.33 12.70
N SER A 180 58.37 2.70 13.61
CA SER A 180 58.77 3.04 14.99
C SER A 180 57.57 3.10 15.95
N ASN A 181 57.57 2.16 16.89
CA ASN A 181 57.12 2.21 18.28
C ASN A 181 56.77 3.60 18.86
N SER A 182 55.65 3.68 19.60
CA SER A 182 55.64 4.13 21.00
C SER A 182 54.23 4.10 21.61
N SER A 183 54.15 3.42 22.75
CA SER A 183 53.09 3.43 23.76
C SER A 183 52.77 4.84 24.27
N GLY A 184 51.53 5.11 24.67
CA GLY A 184 51.14 6.35 25.35
C GLY A 184 49.66 6.38 25.73
N ASN A 185 49.39 6.16 27.02
CA ASN A 185 48.08 6.12 27.65
C ASN A 185 47.54 7.55 27.95
N SER A 186 46.27 7.64 28.31
CA SER A 186 45.55 8.75 29.01
C SER A 186 44.97 9.95 28.21
N SER A 187 43.64 9.84 28.00
CA SER A 187 42.59 10.80 28.38
C SER A 187 42.91 12.29 28.57
N SER A 188 42.28 13.13 27.74
CA SER A 188 41.61 14.38 28.16
C SER A 188 40.56 14.78 27.11
N ASN A 189 39.28 14.57 27.44
CA ASN A 189 38.27 15.62 27.62
C ASN A 189 38.45 16.86 26.75
N SER A 190 37.63 16.95 25.71
CA SER A 190 37.11 18.22 25.20
C SER A 190 35.61 18.08 25.09
N ALA A 191 34.94 18.52 26.15
CA ALA A 191 33.50 18.76 26.15
C ALA A 191 33.22 19.97 25.25
N SER A 192 32.32 19.80 24.30
CA SER A 192 31.56 20.89 23.70
C SER A 192 30.08 20.53 23.78
N SER A 193 29.45 20.90 24.89
CA SER A 193 28.06 21.35 24.91
C SER A 193 27.91 22.47 23.87
N SER A 194 26.88 22.60 23.05
CA SER A 194 25.44 22.46 23.30
C SER A 194 24.72 22.67 21.97
N SER A 195 23.61 21.96 21.71
CA SER A 195 22.30 22.57 21.41
C SER A 195 21.31 21.52 20.90
N SER A 196 20.21 21.41 21.64
CA SER A 196 18.89 20.88 21.26
C SER A 196 18.60 20.70 19.77
N SER A 197 18.26 19.47 19.36
CA SER A 197 17.35 19.23 18.23
C SER A 197 16.82 17.78 18.25
N SER A 198 15.51 17.65 18.51
CA SER A 198 14.57 16.64 17.99
C SER A 198 15.09 15.21 17.70
N ASP A 199 14.64 14.27 18.53
CA ASP A 199 14.73 12.81 18.36
C ASP A 199 14.53 12.37 16.91
N SER A 200 15.61 11.91 16.28
CA SER A 200 15.57 11.09 15.07
C SER A 200 15.78 9.63 15.48
N PRO A 201 14.97 8.66 15.02
CA PRO A 201 15.16 7.27 15.40
C PRO A 201 16.50 6.75 14.87
N ILE A 202 17.31 6.20 15.78
CA ILE A 202 18.58 5.54 15.49
C ILE A 202 18.29 4.38 14.53
N ARG A 203 19.00 4.34 13.38
CA ARG A 203 18.81 3.31 12.36
C ARG A 203 19.78 2.15 12.59
N TYR A 204 19.25 0.96 12.81
CA TYR A 204 20.03 -0.26 12.96
C TYR A 204 20.06 -1.02 11.62
N ASN A 205 21.24 -1.44 11.16
CA ASN A 205 21.39 -2.28 9.98
C ASN A 205 21.01 -3.73 10.34
N CYS A 206 20.11 -4.35 9.58
CA CYS A 206 19.61 -5.71 9.82
C CYS A 206 19.98 -6.69 8.70
N THR A 207 20.96 -6.31 7.88
CA THR A 207 21.57 -7.17 6.86
C THR A 207 22.92 -7.66 7.32
N PHE A 208 23.20 -8.94 7.07
CA PHE A 208 24.40 -9.58 7.54
C PHE A 208 25.10 -10.35 6.43
N ALA A 209 26.42 -10.20 6.34
CA ALA A 209 27.23 -10.99 5.42
C ALA A 209 27.39 -12.43 5.95
N GLY A 210 27.18 -13.40 5.07
CA GLY A 210 27.44 -14.82 5.29
C GLY A 210 28.74 -15.29 4.66
N LYS A 211 28.99 -16.61 4.73
CA LYS A 211 30.11 -17.24 4.00
C LYS A 211 29.79 -17.34 2.51
N ASN A 212 30.82 -17.47 1.66
CA ASN A 212 30.68 -17.69 0.22
C ASN A 212 29.85 -16.62 -0.52
N ASN A 213 30.04 -15.34 -0.17
CA ASN A 213 29.37 -14.20 -0.80
C ASN A 213 27.83 -14.25 -0.67
N THR A 214 27.33 -14.90 0.38
CA THR A 214 25.91 -14.89 0.73
C THR A 214 25.60 -13.77 1.69
N PHE A 215 24.35 -13.34 1.76
CA PHE A 215 23.87 -12.41 2.78
C PHE A 215 22.54 -12.88 3.37
N PHE A 216 22.22 -12.35 4.55
CA PHE A 216 20.98 -12.59 5.28
C PHE A 216 20.32 -11.25 5.54
N ASP A 217 19.02 -11.14 5.30
CA ASP A 217 18.26 -9.92 5.57
C ASP A 217 17.16 -10.22 6.58
N LEU A 218 17.39 -9.83 7.83
CA LEU A 218 16.41 -9.98 8.91
C LEU A 218 15.50 -8.74 9.04
N SER A 219 15.63 -7.73 8.16
CA SER A 219 14.79 -6.53 8.19
C SER A 219 13.29 -6.81 8.19
N PRO A 220 12.77 -7.84 7.50
CA PRO A 220 11.35 -8.22 7.57
C PRO A 220 10.88 -8.70 8.95
N LEU A 221 11.80 -9.04 9.85
CA LEU A 221 11.52 -9.45 11.23
C LEU A 221 11.53 -8.29 12.23
N ILE A 222 11.76 -7.05 11.76
CA ILE A 222 11.65 -5.87 12.62
C ILE A 222 10.15 -5.63 12.91
N PRO A 223 9.72 -5.63 14.20
CA PRO A 223 8.32 -5.42 14.54
C PRO A 223 7.81 -4.02 14.10
N MET A 224 6.63 -3.95 13.49
CA MET A 224 6.00 -2.67 13.10
C MET A 224 5.58 -1.83 14.33
N ASN A 225 5.50 -0.50 14.17
CA ASN A 225 4.89 0.43 15.14
C ASN A 225 5.40 0.27 16.60
N ASN A 226 6.71 0.16 16.81
CA ASN A 226 7.29 0.01 18.16
C ASN A 226 6.89 -1.28 18.90
N SER A 227 6.42 -2.29 18.17
CA SER A 227 6.07 -3.62 18.70
C SER A 227 7.32 -4.41 19.14
N TYR A 228 7.10 -5.55 19.78
CA TYR A 228 8.14 -6.40 20.38
C TYR A 228 7.71 -7.87 20.34
N TYR A 229 8.69 -8.78 20.39
CA TYR A 229 8.47 -10.19 20.65
C TYR A 229 8.52 -10.45 22.15
N SER A 230 7.83 -11.50 22.62
CA SER A 230 7.83 -11.88 24.02
C SER A 230 7.90 -13.39 24.18
N GLU A 231 8.72 -13.87 25.11
CA GLU A 231 8.84 -15.30 25.45
C GLU A 231 8.87 -15.48 26.96
N VAL A 232 8.25 -16.55 27.47
CA VAL A 232 8.22 -16.85 28.90
C VAL A 232 9.43 -17.70 29.29
N PHE A 233 10.14 -17.32 30.35
CA PHE A 233 11.36 -17.96 30.84
C PHE A 233 11.22 -18.47 32.27
N GLY A 234 12.02 -19.50 32.62
CA GLY A 234 12.22 -19.98 34.00
C GLY A 234 10.95 -20.51 34.67
N ASN A 235 10.44 -21.67 34.24
CA ASN A 235 9.21 -22.30 34.76
C ASN A 235 8.00 -21.35 34.88
N GLY A 236 7.92 -20.28 34.08
CA GLY A 236 6.84 -19.30 34.12
C GLY A 236 7.04 -18.10 35.05
N THR A 237 8.24 -17.93 35.62
CA THR A 237 8.50 -16.87 36.62
C THR A 237 8.84 -15.50 36.03
N GLY A 238 9.17 -15.42 34.74
CA GLY A 238 9.42 -14.15 34.05
C GLY A 238 9.21 -14.23 32.55
N SER A 239 9.14 -13.07 31.89
CA SER A 239 9.06 -12.93 30.43
C SER A 239 10.25 -12.12 29.91
N ILE A 240 10.78 -12.47 28.75
CA ILE A 240 11.71 -11.61 28.01
C ILE A 240 10.96 -10.91 26.90
N TYR A 241 11.18 -9.61 26.75
CA TYR A 241 10.72 -8.81 25.63
C TYR A 241 11.92 -8.39 24.79
N TYR A 242 11.82 -8.49 23.47
CA TYR A 242 12.94 -8.19 22.57
C TYR A 242 12.47 -7.72 21.20
N SER A 243 13.38 -7.04 20.49
CA SER A 243 13.20 -6.61 19.11
C SER A 243 14.37 -7.08 18.26
N ILE A 244 14.12 -7.48 17.02
CA ILE A 244 15.18 -7.89 16.09
C ILE A 244 15.68 -6.63 15.39
N CYS A 245 16.98 -6.32 15.50
CA CYS A 245 17.62 -5.14 14.90
C CYS A 245 16.90 -3.82 15.22
N GLY A 246 16.43 -3.67 16.45
CA GLY A 246 15.60 -2.53 16.83
C GLY A 246 15.46 -2.38 18.33
N GLU A 247 14.60 -1.45 18.71
CA GLU A 247 14.27 -1.16 20.10
C GLU A 247 12.98 -1.87 20.51
N ALA A 248 12.99 -2.46 21.70
CA ALA A 248 11.80 -2.98 22.37
C ALA A 248 11.27 -1.89 23.32
N ASN A 249 10.38 -1.02 22.82
CA ASN A 249 9.94 0.15 23.58
C ASN A 249 9.15 -0.18 24.86
N ILE A 250 8.52 -1.35 24.93
CA ILE A 250 7.89 -1.86 26.16
C ILE A 250 8.89 -1.94 27.32
N CYS A 251 10.16 -2.16 27.03
CA CYS A 251 11.21 -2.14 28.04
C CYS A 251 11.41 -0.75 28.62
N LYS A 252 11.23 0.34 27.85
CA LYS A 252 11.29 1.70 28.40
C LYS A 252 10.12 2.00 29.32
N GLU A 253 8.93 1.51 28.98
CA GLU A 253 7.71 1.74 29.77
C GLU A 253 7.70 0.95 31.09
N LEU A 254 8.32 -0.23 31.10
CA LEU A 254 8.36 -1.13 32.27
C LEU A 254 9.60 -0.93 33.15
N VAL A 255 10.68 -0.30 32.66
CA VAL A 255 11.87 0.00 33.47
C VAL A 255 11.58 1.22 34.33
N GLN A 256 11.03 1.01 35.53
CA GLN A 256 10.93 2.08 36.51
C GLN A 256 12.15 2.26 37.43
N MET A 257 13.15 1.36 37.51
CA MET A 257 14.22 1.55 38.51
C MET A 257 15.64 1.04 38.23
N THR A 258 16.04 0.57 37.04
CA THR A 258 17.45 0.11 36.88
C THR A 258 18.14 0.64 35.62
N GLY A 259 18.76 1.82 35.78
CA GLY A 259 19.83 2.29 34.90
C GLY A 259 19.44 3.38 33.91
N ASN A 260 20.39 4.29 33.70
CA ASN A 260 20.31 5.44 32.81
C ASN A 260 20.34 5.05 31.31
N ALA A 261 19.85 3.86 30.97
CA ALA A 261 19.87 3.35 29.61
C ALA A 261 18.72 3.97 28.81
N THR A 262 19.07 4.67 27.74
CA THR A 262 18.15 5.41 26.87
C THR A 262 17.54 4.55 25.77
N ALA A 263 18.06 3.34 25.56
CA ALA A 263 17.62 2.41 24.52
C ALA A 263 17.72 0.95 25.00
N TYR A 264 16.71 0.16 24.65
CA TYR A 264 16.62 -1.26 25.03
C TYR A 264 16.32 -2.06 23.77
N GLN A 265 17.17 -3.02 23.44
CA GLN A 265 16.83 -4.03 22.44
C GLN A 265 16.02 -5.15 23.08
N SER A 266 16.36 -5.50 24.32
CA SER A 266 15.63 -6.49 25.09
C SER A 266 15.69 -6.25 26.60
N CYS A 267 14.67 -6.74 27.29
CA CYS A 267 14.58 -6.73 28.74
C CYS A 267 13.88 -7.99 29.26
N GLN A 268 14.23 -8.38 30.48
CA GLN A 268 13.54 -9.42 31.24
C GLN A 268 12.63 -8.78 32.29
N VAL A 269 11.40 -9.25 32.40
CA VAL A 269 10.38 -8.77 33.35
C VAL A 269 9.90 -9.92 34.22
N TYR A 270 9.89 -9.73 35.53
CA TYR A 270 9.33 -10.68 36.50
C TYR A 270 7.91 -10.27 36.92
N ALA A 271 7.20 -11.15 37.65
CA ALA A 271 5.82 -10.91 38.10
C ALA A 271 5.65 -9.66 38.97
N ASP A 272 6.72 -9.19 39.60
CA ASP A 272 6.82 -7.95 40.38
C ASP A 272 6.96 -6.67 39.51
N LYS A 273 6.88 -6.81 38.18
CA LYS A 273 6.97 -5.75 37.15
C LYS A 273 8.32 -5.04 37.05
N TYR A 274 9.38 -5.55 37.67
CA TYR A 274 10.72 -5.00 37.42
C TYR A 274 11.26 -5.52 36.10
N ALA A 275 11.60 -4.58 35.21
CA ALA A 275 12.29 -4.85 33.96
C ALA A 275 13.80 -4.65 34.12
N TYR A 276 14.57 -5.63 33.64
CA TYR A 276 16.02 -5.66 33.68
C TYR A 276 16.56 -5.71 32.24
N GLN A 277 17.46 -4.80 31.87
CA GLN A 277 18.03 -4.79 30.51
C GLN A 277 18.83 -6.07 30.23
N THR A 278 18.52 -6.70 29.09
CA THR A 278 19.24 -7.90 28.60
C THR A 278 19.99 -7.65 27.29
N GLY A 279 19.73 -6.52 26.62
CA GLY A 279 20.50 -6.07 25.45
C GLY A 279 20.24 -4.62 25.08
N ILE A 280 21.26 -3.91 24.58
CA ILE A 280 21.10 -2.63 23.87
C ILE A 280 21.01 -2.85 22.35
N PRO A 281 20.43 -1.91 21.58
CA PRO A 281 20.26 -2.05 20.13
C PRO A 281 21.52 -2.09 19.28
N THR A 282 22.68 -1.80 19.87
CA THR A 282 23.97 -2.05 19.22
C THR A 282 24.37 -3.49 19.46
N MET A 283 24.46 -4.26 18.37
CA MET A 283 24.91 -5.64 18.39
C MET A 283 26.38 -5.73 18.85
N VAL A 284 26.69 -6.80 19.57
CA VAL A 284 28.04 -7.06 20.12
C VAL A 284 28.99 -7.53 19.04
N SER A 285 28.46 -8.29 18.06
CA SER A 285 29.25 -8.83 16.96
C SER A 285 28.83 -8.18 15.65
N SER A 286 29.79 -7.55 14.97
CA SER A 286 29.65 -7.05 13.59
C SER A 286 29.65 -8.17 12.56
N ASN A 287 30.03 -9.40 12.97
CA ASN A 287 30.03 -10.60 12.14
C ASN A 287 29.16 -11.66 12.83
N PRO A 288 27.97 -12.00 12.31
CA PRO A 288 27.21 -13.07 12.91
C PRO A 288 28.00 -14.38 12.83
N LEU A 289 28.04 -15.12 13.94
CA LEU A 289 28.74 -16.40 13.98
C LEU A 289 27.85 -17.44 13.29
N TRP A 290 28.19 -17.81 12.06
CA TRP A 290 27.60 -18.99 11.42
C TRP A 290 28.34 -20.24 11.89
N ASN A 291 27.68 -20.98 12.76
CA ASN A 291 28.07 -22.34 13.16
C ASN A 291 27.01 -23.34 12.64
N ASN A 292 27.17 -24.62 12.98
CA ASN A 292 26.25 -25.68 12.57
C ASN A 292 24.81 -25.52 13.11
N GLN A 293 24.52 -24.46 13.88
CA GLN A 293 23.24 -24.18 14.53
C GLN A 293 22.51 -22.97 13.92
N GLY A 294 23.10 -22.24 12.96
CA GLY A 294 22.43 -21.14 12.24
C GLY A 294 23.12 -19.77 12.36
N LEU A 295 22.37 -18.70 12.06
CA LEU A 295 22.80 -17.30 12.13
C LEU A 295 22.59 -16.78 13.56
N VAL A 296 23.66 -16.44 14.28
CA VAL A 296 23.57 -15.91 15.65
C VAL A 296 23.73 -14.39 15.68
N VAL A 297 22.73 -13.70 16.24
CA VAL A 297 22.75 -12.25 16.49
C VAL A 297 22.76 -12.02 18.00
N GLU A 298 23.78 -11.33 18.50
CA GLU A 298 23.99 -11.14 19.94
C GLU A 298 23.92 -9.65 20.33
N TYR A 299 23.16 -9.38 21.38
CA TYR A 299 23.03 -8.08 22.02
C TYR A 299 23.50 -8.19 23.47
N GLU A 300 24.20 -7.18 23.97
CA GLU A 300 24.71 -7.14 25.35
C GLU A 300 24.13 -5.93 26.07
N SER A 301 23.82 -6.09 27.35
CA SER A 301 23.40 -5.00 28.23
C SER A 301 24.57 -4.06 28.51
N ASN A 302 24.31 -2.75 28.60
CA ASN A 302 25.34 -1.81 29.07
C ASN A 302 25.46 -1.77 30.61
N ILE A 303 24.61 -2.52 31.31
CA ILE A 303 24.54 -2.59 32.77
C ILE A 303 25.14 -3.92 33.26
N PHE A 304 26.02 -3.85 34.24
CA PHE A 304 26.48 -5.03 34.98
C PHE A 304 25.44 -5.43 36.03
N TYR A 305 25.01 -6.68 35.99
CA TYR A 305 24.08 -7.25 36.96
C TYR A 305 24.61 -8.60 37.45
N SER A 306 24.70 -8.79 38.76
CA SER A 306 25.16 -10.06 39.36
C SER A 306 26.52 -10.55 38.82
N GLY A 307 27.47 -9.61 38.60
CA GLY A 307 28.85 -9.92 38.22
C GLY A 307 29.12 -10.05 36.71
N CYS A 308 28.12 -9.87 35.85
CA CYS A 308 28.26 -9.96 34.39
C CYS A 308 27.37 -8.95 33.67
N LYS A 309 27.66 -8.69 32.39
CA LYS A 309 26.68 -8.07 31.50
C LYS A 309 25.78 -9.14 30.94
N ARG A 310 24.47 -8.90 31.00
CA ARG A 310 23.49 -9.82 30.42
C ARG A 310 23.57 -9.76 28.90
N ARG A 311 23.40 -10.89 28.23
CA ARG A 311 23.42 -11.03 26.77
C ARG A 311 22.16 -11.74 26.28
N ASN A 312 21.61 -11.22 25.20
CA ASN A 312 20.50 -11.81 24.47
C ASN A 312 21.03 -12.34 23.13
N GLN A 313 20.99 -13.66 22.98
CA GLN A 313 21.42 -14.39 21.79
C GLN A 313 20.19 -14.85 21.01
N LEU A 314 20.01 -14.31 19.82
CA LEU A 314 18.99 -14.73 18.87
C LEU A 314 19.64 -15.68 17.87
N VAL A 315 19.27 -16.95 17.92
CA VAL A 315 19.84 -18.03 17.10
C VAL A 315 18.84 -18.37 16.01
N PHE A 316 19.11 -17.94 14.79
CA PHE A 316 18.22 -18.14 13.65
C PHE A 316 18.59 -19.38 12.83
N THR A 317 17.61 -20.25 12.60
CA THR A 317 17.71 -21.39 11.68
C THR A 317 16.95 -21.06 10.39
N CYS A 318 17.56 -21.35 9.24
CA CYS A 318 16.90 -21.22 7.94
C CYS A 318 15.78 -22.25 7.80
N ASP A 319 14.57 -21.77 7.56
CA ASP A 319 13.42 -22.57 7.17
C ASP A 319 12.62 -21.83 6.09
N PRO A 320 12.65 -22.27 4.83
CA PRO A 320 12.04 -21.53 3.71
C PRO A 320 10.52 -21.41 3.81
N TYR A 321 9.87 -22.16 4.70
CA TYR A 321 8.41 -22.21 4.83
C TYR A 321 7.87 -21.41 6.02
N VAL A 322 8.74 -21.02 6.95
CA VAL A 322 8.33 -20.34 8.19
C VAL A 322 8.72 -18.87 8.14
N THR A 323 7.78 -17.95 8.30
CA THR A 323 8.09 -16.52 8.37
C THR A 323 8.83 -16.19 9.67
N TYR A 324 8.29 -16.64 10.81
CA TYR A 324 8.88 -16.45 12.14
C TYR A 324 8.28 -17.46 13.12
N GLN A 325 9.10 -18.23 13.81
CA GLN A 325 8.66 -19.13 14.87
C GLN A 325 9.76 -19.33 15.91
N VAL A 326 9.46 -19.14 17.19
CA VAL A 326 10.38 -19.54 18.27
C VAL A 326 10.29 -21.05 18.44
N THR A 327 11.41 -21.75 18.26
CA THR A 327 11.48 -23.22 18.36
C THR A 327 11.88 -23.68 19.75
N SER A 328 12.71 -22.91 20.44
CA SER A 328 13.12 -23.17 21.82
C SER A 328 13.76 -21.93 22.44
N HIS A 329 13.84 -21.92 23.76
CA HIS A 329 14.56 -20.91 24.51
C HIS A 329 15.34 -21.58 25.66
N SER A 330 16.47 -21.01 26.05
CA SER A 330 17.29 -21.51 27.15
C SER A 330 18.06 -20.39 27.84
N THR A 331 18.52 -20.66 29.06
CA THR A 331 19.44 -19.78 29.80
C THR A 331 20.72 -20.54 30.12
N PRO A 332 21.69 -20.59 29.18
CA PRO A 332 22.92 -21.39 29.34
C PRO A 332 23.76 -20.98 30.54
N SER A 333 23.62 -19.73 30.99
CA SER A 333 24.19 -19.19 32.22
C SER A 333 23.22 -18.15 32.80
N SER A 334 23.48 -17.69 34.03
CA SER A 334 22.69 -16.61 34.67
C SER A 334 22.69 -15.29 33.91
N CYS A 335 23.55 -15.14 32.90
CA CYS A 335 23.77 -13.90 32.16
C CYS A 335 23.41 -14.01 30.68
N VAL A 336 23.05 -15.19 30.17
CA VAL A 336 22.82 -15.41 28.75
C VAL A 336 21.42 -15.95 28.54
N TYR A 337 20.65 -15.28 27.70
CA TYR A 337 19.35 -15.73 27.22
C TYR A 337 19.52 -16.13 25.76
N SER A 338 19.23 -17.38 25.43
CA SER A 338 19.32 -17.90 24.06
C SER A 338 17.92 -18.21 23.54
N ILE A 339 17.53 -17.58 22.44
CA ILE A 339 16.23 -17.76 21.77
C ILE A 339 16.50 -18.35 20.40
N HIS A 340 15.97 -19.54 20.13
CA HIS A 340 16.08 -20.20 18.84
C HIS A 340 14.86 -19.88 17.99
N ILE A 341 15.10 -19.35 16.80
CA ILE A 341 14.08 -18.82 15.89
C ILE A 341 14.22 -19.53 14.54
N SER A 342 13.16 -20.15 14.05
CA SER A 342 13.05 -20.63 12.67
C SER A 342 12.49 -19.51 11.78
N SER A 343 13.17 -19.20 10.68
CA SER A 343 12.71 -18.18 9.73
C SER A 343 13.31 -18.34 8.32
N LYS A 344 12.49 -18.06 7.31
CA LYS A 344 12.89 -17.99 5.90
C LYS A 344 13.85 -16.85 5.61
N PHE A 345 13.79 -15.78 6.41
CA PHE A 345 14.66 -14.61 6.28
C PHE A 345 16.08 -14.88 6.79
N ALA A 346 16.27 -15.99 7.53
CA ALA A 346 17.57 -16.49 7.92
C ALA A 346 18.19 -17.45 6.90
N CYS A 347 17.56 -17.62 5.72
CA CYS A 347 18.13 -18.39 4.64
C CYS A 347 19.14 -17.57 3.83
N PRO A 348 20.28 -18.18 3.43
CA PRO A 348 21.33 -17.47 2.71
C PRO A 348 20.85 -17.08 1.30
N HIS A 349 20.95 -15.80 0.97
CA HIS A 349 20.77 -15.32 -0.41
C HIS A 349 22.08 -15.45 -1.20
N VAL A 350 22.01 -16.03 -2.39
CA VAL A 350 23.12 -16.07 -3.35
C VAL A 350 22.84 -15.03 -4.44
N PRO A 351 23.77 -14.13 -4.79
CA PRO A 351 23.59 -13.23 -5.92
C PRO A 351 23.46 -14.03 -7.22
N SER A 352 22.37 -13.80 -7.97
CA SER A 352 22.12 -14.48 -9.26
C SER A 352 23.11 -14.00 -10.33
N PRO A 353 23.66 -14.88 -11.19
CA PRO A 353 24.54 -14.48 -12.28
C PRO A 353 23.79 -13.61 -13.31
N SER A 354 24.47 -12.56 -13.76
CA SER A 354 23.93 -11.58 -14.72
C SER A 354 23.60 -12.21 -16.08
N PRO A 355 22.45 -11.89 -16.71
CA PRO A 355 22.13 -12.41 -18.04
C PRO A 355 23.03 -11.79 -19.13
N SER A 356 23.49 -12.63 -20.06
CA SER A 356 24.33 -12.25 -21.20
C SER A 356 23.63 -11.22 -22.11
N PRO A 357 24.34 -10.20 -22.64
CA PRO A 357 23.74 -9.14 -23.45
C PRO A 357 23.15 -9.67 -24.76
N SER A 358 21.94 -9.20 -25.08
CA SER A 358 21.22 -9.49 -26.33
C SER A 358 21.80 -8.65 -27.50
N PRO A 359 21.90 -9.19 -28.73
CA PRO A 359 22.50 -8.49 -29.87
C PRO A 359 21.67 -7.28 -30.35
N SER A 360 22.39 -6.29 -30.86
CA SER A 360 21.90 -4.97 -31.31
C SER A 360 20.95 -5.07 -32.53
N PRO A 361 19.85 -4.30 -32.59
CA PRO A 361 18.93 -4.31 -33.72
C PRO A 361 19.47 -3.55 -34.95
N SER A 362 19.23 -4.12 -36.13
CA SER A 362 19.54 -3.56 -37.46
C SER A 362 18.75 -2.28 -37.77
N PRO A 363 19.29 -1.32 -38.55
CA PRO A 363 18.61 -0.07 -38.88
C PRO A 363 17.34 -0.27 -39.72
N SER A 364 16.30 0.49 -39.36
CA SER A 364 15.00 0.55 -40.04
C SER A 364 15.01 1.57 -41.20
N PRO A 365 14.29 1.33 -42.32
CA PRO A 365 14.28 2.23 -43.48
C PRO A 365 13.43 3.50 -43.28
N SER A 366 13.74 4.49 -44.13
CA SER A 366 13.25 5.87 -44.22
C SER A 366 11.71 6.03 -44.17
N PRO A 367 11.17 7.13 -43.59
CA PRO A 367 9.73 7.32 -43.41
C PRO A 367 8.98 7.59 -44.72
N SER A 368 7.82 6.94 -44.85
CA SER A 368 6.78 7.20 -45.86
C SER A 368 5.92 8.42 -45.47
N PRO A 369 5.30 9.14 -46.43
CA PRO A 369 4.58 10.39 -46.15
C PRO A 369 3.39 10.21 -45.21
N SER A 370 3.19 11.24 -44.40
CA SER A 370 2.13 11.42 -43.41
C SER A 370 0.72 11.13 -43.96
N PRO A 371 -0.10 10.31 -43.27
CA PRO A 371 -1.52 10.23 -43.58
C PRO A 371 -2.24 11.50 -43.12
N SER A 372 -3.09 11.99 -44.02
CA SER A 372 -4.04 13.10 -43.84
C SER A 372 -4.78 13.03 -42.49
N PRO A 373 -5.08 14.18 -41.85
CA PRO A 373 -5.83 14.21 -40.61
C PRO A 373 -7.17 13.49 -40.77
N SER A 374 -7.41 12.54 -39.86
CA SER A 374 -8.70 11.88 -39.68
C SER A 374 -9.78 12.93 -39.38
N PRO A 375 -10.99 12.79 -39.94
CA PRO A 375 -12.08 13.71 -39.67
C PRO A 375 -12.36 13.80 -38.16
N SER A 376 -12.59 15.04 -37.73
CA SER A 376 -13.11 15.39 -36.41
C SER A 376 -14.28 14.47 -36.07
N PRO A 377 -14.37 13.94 -34.83
CA PRO A 377 -15.60 13.28 -34.40
C PRO A 377 -16.76 14.26 -34.58
N SER A 378 -17.82 13.78 -35.24
CA SER A 378 -19.09 14.47 -35.37
C SER A 378 -19.59 14.95 -34.01
N PRO A 379 -20.31 16.07 -33.95
CA PRO A 379 -20.91 16.55 -32.73
C PRO A 379 -21.88 15.48 -32.22
N ASN A 380 -21.52 14.84 -31.10
CA ASN A 380 -22.51 14.13 -30.32
C ASN A 380 -23.57 15.16 -29.94
N ASN A 381 -24.85 14.81 -30.09
CA ASN A 381 -25.95 15.62 -29.58
C ASN A 381 -25.71 15.86 -28.07
N ASN A 382 -25.23 17.06 -27.70
CA ASN A 382 -24.89 17.41 -26.33
C ASN A 382 -26.16 17.50 -25.47
N THR A 383 -26.62 16.36 -24.96
CA THR A 383 -27.70 16.19 -23.95
C THR A 383 -27.37 16.81 -22.58
N CYS A 384 -26.25 17.54 -22.48
CA CYS A 384 -25.66 18.04 -21.25
C CYS A 384 -25.36 19.55 -21.30
N LEU A 385 -25.84 20.22 -22.36
CA LEU A 385 -25.83 21.66 -22.49
C LEU A 385 -27.17 22.22 -22.02
N PHE A 386 -27.14 23.03 -20.97
CA PHE A 386 -28.32 23.67 -20.40
C PHE A 386 -28.32 25.15 -20.76
N LYS A 387 -29.48 25.66 -21.21
CA LYS A 387 -29.69 27.06 -21.55
C LYS A 387 -30.83 27.61 -20.71
N GLY A 388 -30.56 28.64 -19.92
CA GLY A 388 -31.53 29.42 -19.16
C GLY A 388 -31.72 30.82 -19.76
N THR A 389 -32.48 31.67 -19.06
CA THR A 389 -32.69 33.07 -19.47
C THR A 389 -31.41 33.89 -19.28
N GLY A 390 -30.60 33.98 -20.33
CA GLY A 390 -29.36 34.77 -20.36
C GLY A 390 -28.10 34.02 -19.92
N TYR A 391 -28.20 32.72 -19.60
CA TYR A 391 -27.07 31.90 -19.17
C TYR A 391 -27.04 30.54 -19.87
N SER A 392 -25.84 30.03 -20.13
CA SER A 392 -25.62 28.64 -20.54
C SER A 392 -24.59 27.96 -19.63
N VAL A 393 -24.83 26.68 -19.35
CA VAL A 393 -23.89 25.81 -18.64
C VAL A 393 -23.69 24.54 -19.47
N ASP A 394 -22.44 24.22 -19.76
CA ASP A 394 -22.06 22.98 -20.44
C ASP A 394 -21.45 22.02 -19.41
N LEU A 395 -22.21 20.98 -19.07
CA LEU A 395 -21.77 19.96 -18.12
C LEU A 395 -21.12 18.76 -18.80
N SER A 396 -20.84 18.82 -20.11
CA SER A 396 -20.29 17.69 -20.88
C SER A 396 -18.96 17.19 -20.29
N SER A 397 -18.15 18.08 -19.73
CA SER A 397 -16.91 17.73 -19.02
C SER A 397 -17.11 16.93 -17.73
N LEU A 398 -18.31 16.99 -17.14
CA LEU A 398 -18.69 16.19 -15.97
C LEU A 398 -19.33 14.86 -16.35
N GLN A 399 -19.56 14.60 -17.63
CA GLN A 399 -20.00 13.28 -18.07
C GLN A 399 -18.87 12.29 -17.88
N LEU A 400 -19.19 11.21 -17.19
CA LEU A 400 -18.28 10.09 -17.03
C LEU A 400 -18.54 9.05 -18.13
N PRO A 401 -17.55 8.19 -18.47
CA PRO A 401 -17.76 7.16 -19.48
C PRO A 401 -18.87 6.17 -19.09
N ILE A 402 -19.38 5.42 -20.07
CA ILE A 402 -20.54 4.51 -19.91
C ILE A 402 -20.39 3.61 -18.67
N GLY A 403 -21.41 3.57 -17.82
CA GLY A 403 -21.42 2.77 -16.59
C GLY A 403 -20.79 3.44 -15.37
N SER A 404 -20.22 4.65 -15.54
CA SER A 404 -19.55 5.41 -14.48
C SER A 404 -20.46 6.16 -13.56
N TYR A 405 -19.91 6.44 -12.38
CA TYR A 405 -20.61 7.12 -11.31
C TYR A 405 -19.67 7.94 -10.44
N TYR A 406 -20.21 9.07 -10.01
CA TYR A 406 -19.82 9.76 -8.80
C TYR A 406 -20.42 9.05 -7.59
N ASN A 407 -19.85 9.31 -6.43
CA ASN A 407 -20.24 8.66 -5.20
C ASN A 407 -20.38 9.71 -4.08
N ALA A 408 -21.58 9.82 -3.53
CA ALA A 408 -21.92 10.68 -2.41
C ALA A 408 -22.27 9.85 -1.18
N SER A 409 -21.52 9.99 -0.08
CA SER A 409 -21.82 9.29 1.17
C SER A 409 -22.76 10.10 2.05
N PHE A 410 -23.83 9.47 2.54
CA PHE A 410 -24.82 10.09 3.41
C PHE A 410 -24.67 9.56 4.83
N ASP A 411 -24.64 10.47 5.80
CA ASP A 411 -24.67 10.16 7.23
C ASP A 411 -26.09 10.45 7.73
N VAL A 412 -26.86 9.39 8.01
CA VAL A 412 -28.20 9.56 8.57
C VAL A 412 -28.07 9.48 10.07
N SER A 413 -28.21 10.61 10.76
CA SER A 413 -28.33 10.65 12.21
C SER A 413 -29.71 10.11 12.64
N SER A 414 -29.97 8.82 12.42
CA SER A 414 -31.17 8.16 12.92
C SER A 414 -30.81 7.36 14.17
N PRO A 415 -31.43 7.63 15.33
CA PRO A 415 -31.17 6.89 16.57
C PRO A 415 -31.60 5.41 16.53
N TYR A 416 -32.24 4.97 15.44
CA TYR A 416 -32.76 3.60 15.29
C TYR A 416 -32.07 2.76 14.21
N TYR A 417 -31.24 3.37 13.33
CA TYR A 417 -30.57 2.65 12.25
C TYR A 417 -29.14 3.16 12.06
N GLU A 418 -28.15 2.29 12.29
CA GLU A 418 -26.72 2.48 12.02
C GLU A 418 -26.38 2.47 10.50
N ASP A 419 -27.37 2.66 9.64
CA ASP A 419 -27.24 2.36 8.21
C ASP A 419 -26.79 3.60 7.42
N ARG A 420 -25.47 3.83 7.44
CA ARG A 420 -24.80 4.70 6.46
C ARG A 420 -25.01 4.14 5.06
N PHE A 421 -25.42 4.99 4.12
CA PHE A 421 -25.59 4.63 2.72
C PHE A 421 -24.81 5.57 1.80
N SER A 422 -24.53 5.11 0.59
CA SER A 422 -23.97 5.95 -0.48
C SER A 422 -24.94 6.04 -1.63
N VAL A 423 -24.97 7.20 -2.29
CA VAL A 423 -25.67 7.38 -3.55
C VAL A 423 -24.64 7.44 -4.67
N PHE A 424 -24.72 6.47 -5.56
CA PHE A 424 -23.98 6.48 -6.82
C PHE A 424 -24.82 7.21 -7.85
N PHE A 425 -24.24 8.17 -8.56
CA PHE A 425 -24.97 9.02 -9.50
C PHE A 425 -24.09 9.43 -10.68
N SER A 426 -24.71 9.81 -11.78
CA SER A 426 -24.03 10.39 -12.94
C SER A 426 -24.58 11.78 -13.21
N VAL A 427 -23.75 12.66 -13.77
CA VAL A 427 -24.17 13.99 -14.23
C VAL A 427 -24.54 13.86 -15.71
N CYS A 428 -25.76 14.28 -16.03
CA CYS A 428 -26.43 14.16 -17.32
C CYS A 428 -26.84 12.73 -17.73
N PRO A 429 -27.97 12.61 -18.44
CA PRO A 429 -28.58 11.33 -18.78
C PRO A 429 -27.91 10.69 -20.00
N ASN A 430 -26.69 10.16 -19.86
CA ASN A 430 -26.06 9.49 -21.00
C ASN A 430 -26.01 7.98 -20.91
N ASN A 431 -25.94 7.38 -19.71
CA ASN A 431 -26.02 5.92 -19.57
C ASN A 431 -26.45 5.46 -18.17
N SER A 432 -26.97 4.23 -18.13
CA SER A 432 -27.29 3.56 -16.86
C SER A 432 -26.02 3.20 -16.10
N ILE A 433 -25.99 3.47 -14.79
CA ILE A 433 -24.87 3.11 -13.92
C ILE A 433 -24.88 1.60 -13.66
N ASN A 434 -23.77 0.93 -13.98
CA ASN A 434 -23.67 -0.53 -13.91
C ASN A 434 -23.75 -1.06 -12.48
N ILE A 435 -23.20 -0.34 -11.49
CA ILE A 435 -23.23 -0.82 -10.10
C ILE A 435 -24.65 -0.96 -9.54
N CYS A 436 -25.56 -0.11 -10.00
CA CYS A 436 -26.96 -0.16 -9.61
C CYS A 436 -27.68 -1.38 -10.21
N LYS A 437 -27.21 -1.87 -11.37
CA LYS A 437 -27.72 -3.07 -12.04
C LYS A 437 -27.16 -4.38 -11.48
N GLU A 438 -25.98 -4.37 -10.88
CA GLU A 438 -25.32 -5.60 -10.43
C GLU A 438 -25.65 -5.96 -8.97
N LEU A 439 -26.01 -4.98 -8.14
CA LEU A 439 -26.44 -5.18 -6.74
C LEU A 439 -27.93 -5.57 -6.61
N VAL A 440 -28.50 -6.17 -7.66
CA VAL A 440 -29.93 -6.48 -7.83
C VAL A 440 -30.33 -7.69 -6.99
N GLN A 441 -30.59 -7.46 -5.71
CA GLN A 441 -31.41 -8.41 -4.94
C GLN A 441 -32.83 -7.90 -4.68
N MET A 442 -33.15 -6.60 -4.80
CA MET A 442 -34.49 -6.09 -4.42
C MET A 442 -35.04 -4.85 -5.18
N THR A 443 -34.69 -4.64 -6.46
CA THR A 443 -35.37 -3.60 -7.26
C THR A 443 -36.12 -4.22 -8.41
N GLY A 444 -37.45 -4.10 -8.41
CA GLY A 444 -38.28 -4.53 -9.54
C GLY A 444 -37.77 -3.97 -10.85
N ASN A 445 -37.56 -4.86 -11.84
CA ASN A 445 -37.45 -4.69 -13.30
C ASN A 445 -36.95 -3.38 -13.95
N ALA A 446 -36.31 -2.47 -13.23
CA ALA A 446 -35.79 -1.24 -13.81
C ALA A 446 -34.56 -1.53 -14.67
N THR A 447 -34.59 -1.07 -15.92
CA THR A 447 -33.54 -1.34 -16.92
C THR A 447 -32.49 -0.24 -17.00
N ALA A 448 -32.75 0.93 -16.39
CA ALA A 448 -31.93 2.12 -16.51
C ALA A 448 -31.81 2.90 -15.18
N TYR A 449 -30.60 3.23 -14.74
CA TYR A 449 -30.32 3.89 -13.46
C TYR A 449 -29.42 5.11 -13.70
N GLN A 450 -29.91 6.33 -13.46
CA GLN A 450 -29.04 7.51 -13.38
C GLN A 450 -28.41 7.64 -11.99
N SER A 451 -29.10 7.16 -10.96
CA SER A 451 -28.57 7.09 -9.61
C SER A 451 -29.21 5.95 -8.81
N CYS A 452 -28.46 5.42 -7.85
CA CYS A 452 -28.98 4.48 -6.86
C CYS A 452 -28.36 4.70 -5.47
N GLN A 453 -29.16 4.44 -4.45
CA GLN A 453 -28.76 4.35 -3.06
C GLN A 453 -28.28 2.92 -2.77
N VAL A 454 -27.15 2.77 -2.06
CA VAL A 454 -26.57 1.48 -1.70
C VAL A 454 -26.20 1.45 -0.22
N TYR A 455 -26.65 0.40 0.47
CA TYR A 455 -26.34 0.13 1.87
C TYR A 455 -25.23 -0.93 1.97
N ALA A 456 -24.09 -0.62 2.60
CA ALA A 456 -22.97 -1.49 3.00
C ALA A 456 -22.84 -2.86 2.27
N GLY A 457 -22.90 -2.87 0.94
CA GLY A 457 -22.78 -4.08 0.11
C GLY A 457 -23.96 -5.06 0.14
N LYS A 458 -25.12 -4.70 0.69
CA LYS A 458 -26.29 -5.60 0.80
C LYS A 458 -27.37 -5.34 -0.25
N TYR A 459 -27.80 -4.09 -0.43
CA TYR A 459 -28.93 -3.74 -1.30
C TYR A 459 -28.72 -2.42 -2.04
N ALA A 460 -29.18 -2.33 -3.29
CA ALA A 460 -29.26 -1.10 -4.06
C ALA A 460 -30.73 -0.73 -4.34
N TYR A 461 -31.06 0.55 -4.25
CA TYR A 461 -32.38 1.11 -4.59
C TYR A 461 -32.24 2.21 -5.64
N GLN A 462 -33.03 2.15 -6.72
CA GLN A 462 -33.05 3.22 -7.71
C GLN A 462 -33.49 4.55 -7.08
N THR A 463 -32.73 5.61 -7.31
CA THR A 463 -33.04 6.97 -6.87
C THR A 463 -33.29 7.94 -8.03
N GLY A 464 -32.91 7.56 -9.25
CA GLY A 464 -33.13 8.35 -10.46
C GLY A 464 -33.00 7.49 -11.72
N VAL A 465 -33.81 7.76 -12.74
CA VAL A 465 -33.62 7.21 -14.10
C VAL A 465 -32.82 8.16 -15.00
N PRO A 466 -32.18 7.68 -16.08
CA PRO A 466 -31.50 8.50 -17.09
C PRO A 466 -32.44 9.38 -17.94
N SER A 467 -33.50 9.90 -17.33
CA SER A 467 -34.35 10.94 -17.89
C SER A 467 -34.39 12.05 -16.85
N LEU A 468 -33.81 13.19 -17.20
CA LEU A 468 -33.82 14.35 -16.32
C LEU A 468 -35.27 14.75 -16.04
N THR A 469 -35.64 14.81 -14.76
CA THR A 469 -37.00 15.17 -14.35
C THR A 469 -37.19 16.67 -14.42
N SER A 470 -36.22 17.42 -13.90
CA SER A 470 -36.20 18.88 -13.99
C SER A 470 -34.78 19.41 -13.85
N SER A 471 -34.56 20.61 -14.39
CA SER A 471 -33.37 21.40 -14.12
C SER A 471 -33.76 22.84 -13.84
N SER A 472 -33.04 23.50 -12.94
CA SER A 472 -33.12 24.94 -12.70
C SER A 472 -31.72 25.54 -12.69
N MET A 473 -31.56 26.71 -13.29
CA MET A 473 -30.28 27.41 -13.39
C MET A 473 -30.43 28.85 -12.92
N ASP A 474 -29.44 29.34 -12.20
CA ASP A 474 -29.31 30.74 -11.80
C ASP A 474 -27.86 31.23 -12.01
N ALA A 475 -27.53 32.42 -11.52
CA ALA A 475 -26.17 32.97 -11.63
C ALA A 475 -25.12 32.19 -10.79
N ASN A 476 -25.55 31.34 -9.87
CA ASN A 476 -24.69 30.60 -8.96
C ASN A 476 -24.46 29.15 -9.39
N GLY A 477 -25.21 28.64 -10.38
CA GLY A 477 -25.00 27.32 -10.96
C GLY A 477 -26.27 26.67 -11.49
N ILE A 478 -26.34 25.34 -11.40
CA ILE A 478 -27.43 24.53 -11.94
C ILE A 478 -27.81 23.39 -10.99
N SER A 479 -29.12 23.16 -10.82
CA SER A 479 -29.68 22.02 -10.12
C SER A 479 -30.28 21.04 -11.12
N LEU A 480 -29.95 19.76 -10.98
CA LEU A 480 -30.47 18.66 -11.79
C LEU A 480 -31.21 17.67 -10.90
N THR A 481 -32.47 17.38 -11.22
CA THR A 481 -33.29 16.43 -10.46
C THR A 481 -33.62 15.22 -11.30
N TYR A 482 -33.39 14.04 -10.73
CA TYR A 482 -33.70 12.75 -11.32
C TYR A 482 -34.62 11.98 -10.37
N THR A 483 -35.67 11.39 -10.92
CA THR A 483 -36.69 10.68 -10.14
C THR A 483 -36.71 9.22 -10.54
N SER A 484 -36.83 8.34 -9.56
CA SER A 484 -37.00 6.91 -9.76
C SER A 484 -38.33 6.62 -10.46
N THR A 485 -38.39 5.57 -11.28
CA THR A 485 -39.66 5.05 -11.79
C THR A 485 -40.28 4.02 -10.84
N ILE A 486 -39.55 3.63 -9.80
CA ILE A 486 -39.99 2.64 -8.81
C ILE A 486 -40.57 3.35 -7.59
N TYR A 487 -41.81 3.02 -7.26
CA TYR A 487 -42.44 3.38 -5.99
C TYR A 487 -42.05 2.37 -4.91
N TYR A 488 -41.45 2.82 -3.82
CA TYR A 488 -40.97 1.94 -2.75
C TYR A 488 -41.14 2.60 -1.38
N SER A 489 -41.64 1.85 -0.39
CA SER A 489 -41.80 2.32 0.99
C SER A 489 -42.61 3.63 1.12
N GLY A 490 -43.67 3.78 0.30
CA GLY A 490 -44.61 4.90 0.42
C GLY A 490 -44.23 6.18 -0.32
N CYS A 491 -43.20 6.15 -1.17
CA CYS A 491 -42.77 7.31 -1.94
C CYS A 491 -42.01 6.91 -3.21
N THR A 492 -41.88 7.86 -4.12
CA THR A 492 -40.94 7.77 -5.23
C THR A 492 -39.64 8.43 -4.82
N ARG A 493 -38.51 7.72 -4.95
CA ARG A 493 -37.20 8.27 -4.61
C ARG A 493 -36.74 9.29 -5.67
N SER A 494 -36.06 10.35 -5.25
CA SER A 494 -35.46 11.35 -6.12
C SER A 494 -34.06 11.75 -5.64
N ASN A 495 -33.19 12.07 -6.60
CA ASN A 495 -31.85 12.58 -6.39
C ASN A 495 -31.73 13.97 -7.04
N THR A 496 -31.33 14.96 -6.24
CA THR A 496 -31.06 16.33 -6.69
C THR A 496 -29.57 16.61 -6.57
N ILE A 497 -28.95 17.00 -7.69
CA ILE A 497 -27.54 17.39 -7.77
C ILE A 497 -27.48 18.90 -7.97
N ASN A 498 -27.02 19.62 -6.96
CA ASN A 498 -26.81 21.06 -7.00
C ASN A 498 -25.36 21.36 -7.34
N LEU A 499 -25.09 21.74 -8.58
CA LEU A 499 -23.78 22.12 -9.08
C LEU A 499 -23.61 23.64 -8.93
N LYS A 500 -22.77 24.05 -7.97
CA LYS A 500 -22.42 25.45 -7.71
C LYS A 500 -21.14 25.83 -8.45
N CYS A 501 -21.12 27.04 -8.99
CA CYS A 501 -19.94 27.61 -9.62
C CYS A 501 -18.81 27.78 -8.60
N ASP A 502 -17.69 27.10 -8.85
CA ASP A 502 -16.41 27.33 -8.19
C ASP A 502 -15.31 27.31 -9.26
N PRO A 503 -14.79 28.48 -9.68
CA PRO A 503 -13.82 28.57 -10.77
C PRO A 503 -12.54 27.75 -10.56
N ASN A 504 -12.19 27.44 -9.30
CA ASN A 504 -10.93 26.79 -8.94
C ASN A 504 -11.06 25.28 -8.73
N THR A 505 -12.28 24.73 -8.78
CA THR A 505 -12.54 23.34 -8.44
C THR A 505 -13.10 22.61 -9.65
N HIS A 506 -12.42 21.57 -10.13
CA HIS A 506 -12.96 20.75 -11.24
C HIS A 506 -14.27 20.06 -10.84
N PHE A 507 -14.24 19.31 -9.74
CA PHE A 507 -15.40 18.65 -9.15
C PHE A 507 -15.10 18.31 -7.69
N ARG A 508 -15.95 18.77 -6.75
CA ARG A 508 -15.87 18.41 -5.33
C ARG A 508 -17.28 18.32 -4.76
N ILE A 509 -17.58 17.25 -4.02
CA ILE A 509 -18.83 17.16 -3.26
C ILE A 509 -18.63 17.93 -1.96
N ASP A 510 -19.38 19.01 -1.76
CA ASP A 510 -19.27 19.87 -0.58
C ASP A 510 -20.13 19.34 0.57
N SER A 511 -21.36 18.89 0.27
CA SER A 511 -22.27 18.36 1.29
C SER A 511 -23.37 17.48 0.71
N THR A 512 -23.93 16.63 1.55
CA THR A 512 -25.02 15.71 1.22
C THR A 512 -26.04 15.73 2.34
N TYR A 513 -27.33 15.79 2.01
CA TYR A 513 -28.39 15.66 3.02
C TYR A 513 -29.66 15.05 2.44
N SER A 514 -30.45 14.42 3.31
CA SER A 514 -31.73 13.81 2.97
C SER A 514 -32.86 14.69 3.51
N ASN A 515 -33.70 15.26 2.64
CA ASN A 515 -34.85 16.06 3.08
C ASN A 515 -35.99 15.17 3.63
N SER A 516 -36.05 13.96 3.11
CA SER A 516 -37.00 12.91 3.47
C SER A 516 -36.32 11.56 3.23
N PRO A 517 -36.88 10.42 3.66
CA PRO A 517 -36.31 9.10 3.34
C PRO A 517 -36.21 8.81 1.83
N CYS A 518 -36.79 9.67 0.99
CA CYS A 518 -36.93 9.47 -0.44
C CYS A 518 -36.32 10.59 -1.28
N SER A 519 -35.83 11.67 -0.67
CA SER A 519 -35.28 12.81 -1.39
C SER A 519 -33.87 13.10 -0.92
N TYR A 520 -32.92 12.89 -1.83
CA TYR A 520 -31.49 13.04 -1.56
C TYR A 520 -30.96 14.27 -2.30
N THR A 521 -30.23 15.13 -1.60
CA THR A 521 -29.57 16.31 -2.19
C THR A 521 -28.05 16.17 -2.07
N ILE A 522 -27.36 16.42 -3.17
CA ILE A 522 -25.91 16.39 -3.28
C ILE A 522 -25.46 17.76 -3.78
N ASN A 523 -24.71 18.50 -2.96
CA ASN A 523 -24.13 19.79 -3.34
C ASN A 523 -22.70 19.56 -3.83
N VAL A 524 -22.41 20.09 -5.02
CA VAL A 524 -21.15 19.91 -5.74
C VAL A 524 -20.61 21.27 -6.13
N ALA A 525 -19.35 21.54 -5.83
CA ALA A 525 -18.60 22.65 -6.40
C ALA A 525 -17.91 22.21 -7.70
N SER A 526 -18.11 22.97 -8.78
CA SER A 526 -17.45 22.72 -10.07
C SER A 526 -17.29 23.99 -10.89
N ASN A 527 -16.16 24.12 -11.57
CA ASN A 527 -15.86 25.18 -12.53
C ASN A 527 -16.70 25.04 -13.81
N HIS A 528 -17.12 23.82 -14.15
CA HIS A 528 -18.03 23.55 -15.28
C HIS A 528 -19.47 23.97 -14.99
N ALA A 529 -19.80 24.22 -13.73
CA ALA A 529 -21.11 24.74 -13.33
C ALA A 529 -21.20 26.27 -13.40
N CYS A 530 -20.11 26.95 -13.75
CA CYS A 530 -20.08 28.40 -13.85
C CYS A 530 -20.85 28.90 -15.08
N PRO A 531 -21.98 29.61 -14.89
CA PRO A 531 -22.81 30.04 -15.99
C PRO A 531 -22.10 31.07 -16.88
N MET A 532 -22.09 30.82 -18.19
CA MET A 532 -21.64 31.80 -19.18
C MET A 532 -22.83 32.66 -19.61
N LYS A 533 -22.67 33.99 -19.64
CA LYS A 533 -23.70 34.88 -20.18
C LYS A 533 -23.87 34.63 -21.67
N ILE A 534 -25.10 34.42 -22.11
CA ILE A 534 -25.46 34.38 -23.52
C ILE A 534 -25.78 35.83 -23.91
N ASN A 535 -24.96 36.41 -24.79
CA ASN A 535 -25.19 37.74 -25.36
C ASN A 535 -26.30 37.73 -26.41
#